data_AF-A0A916RJN1-F1
#
_entry.id   AF-A0A916RJN1-F1
#
_cell.length_a   1.000
_cell.length_b   1.000
_cell.length_c   1.000
_cell.angle_alpha   90.00
_cell.angle_beta   90.00
_cell.angle_gamma   90.00
#
_symmetry.space_group_name_H-M   'P 1'
#
loop_
_entity.id
_entity.type
_entity.pdbx_description
1 polymer ?
#
loop_
_entity_poly.entity_id
_entity_poly.type
_entity_poly.pdbx_seq_one_letter_code
_entity_poly.pdbx_strand_id
1 'polypeptide(L)' 'MTKKEENRHSATNKEQCKKMAKLNGWKLIRIEETKDKILKVDCIFEGEQTTFTEEK' A
#
# COMPACT_ATOMS: atom_id res chain seq x y z
N MET A 1 -21.38 7.47 -4.43
CA MET A 1 -20.03 7.10 -4.90
C MET A 1 -19.29 6.51 -3.71
N THR A 2 -19.27 5.19 -3.57
CA THR A 2 -18.53 4.50 -2.51
C THR A 2 -17.05 4.64 -2.81
N LYS A 3 -16.36 5.56 -2.13
CA LYS A 3 -14.90 5.64 -2.12
C LYS A 3 -14.43 4.31 -1.54
N LYS A 4 -13.91 3.40 -2.38
CA LYS A 4 -13.23 2.22 -1.88
C LYS A 4 -12.05 2.73 -1.06
N GLU A 5 -11.93 2.24 0.16
CA GLU A 5 -10.80 2.63 1.00
C GLU A 5 -9.51 2.08 0.38
N GLU A 6 -8.51 2.95 0.34
CA GLU A 6 -7.23 2.67 -0.29
C GLU A 6 -6.15 2.72 0.78
N ASN A 7 -5.35 1.66 0.86
CA ASN A 7 -4.25 1.58 1.79
C ASN A 7 -2.92 1.79 1.06
N ARG A 8 -2.21 2.88 1.39
CA ARG A 8 -0.96 3.29 0.74
C ARG A 8 0.24 2.83 1.55
N HIS A 9 1.15 2.09 0.92
CA HIS A 9 2.42 1.66 1.50
C HIS A 9 3.57 1.97 0.55
N SER A 10 4.58 2.70 1.03
CA SER A 10 5.77 2.98 0.24
C SER A 10 6.72 1.78 0.21
N ALA A 11 7.35 1.53 -0.94
CA ALA A 11 8.28 0.45 -1.14
C ALA A 11 9.46 0.88 -2.02
N THR A 12 10.54 0.10 -1.96
CA THR A 12 11.78 0.39 -2.70
C THR A 12 11.67 0.13 -4.20
N ASN A 13 10.77 -0.78 -4.62
CA ASN A 13 10.49 -1.09 -6.01
C ASN A 13 9.11 -1.76 -6.21
N LYS A 14 8.69 -1.88 -7.47
CA LYS A 14 7.38 -2.44 -7.87
C LYS A 14 7.19 -3.92 -7.49
N GLU A 15 8.28 -4.68 -7.37
CA GLU A 15 8.21 -6.10 -7.02
C GLU A 15 7.85 -6.30 -5.55
N GLN A 16 8.36 -5.44 -4.67
CA GLN A 16 8.00 -5.44 -3.25
C GLN A 16 6.50 -5.24 -3.05
N CYS A 17 5.84 -4.40 -3.84
CA CYS A 17 4.38 -4.24 -3.81
C CYS A 17 3.64 -5.57 -4.08
N LYS A 18 4.09 -6.33 -5.09
CA LYS A 18 3.49 -7.62 -5.44
C LYS A 18 3.74 -8.67 -4.36
N LYS A 19 4.95 -8.69 -3.80
CA LYS A 19 5.31 -9.59 -2.70
C LYS A 19 4.47 -9.29 -1.45
N MET A 20 4.29 -8.02 -1.12
CA MET A 20 3.47 -7.56 0.00
C MET A 20 1.99 -7.92 -0.17
N ALA A 21 1.43 -7.71 -1.37
CA ALA A 21 0.09 -8.19 -1.72
C ALA A 21 -0.05 -9.70 -1.50
N LYS A 22 0.89 -10.49 -2.04
CA LYS A 22 0.84 -11.95 -1.95
C LYS A 22 0.97 -12.45 -0.50
N LEU A 23 1.87 -11.86 0.28
CA LEU A 23 2.13 -12.28 1.67
C LEU A 23 0.97 -11.95 2.60
N ASN A 24 0.34 -10.78 2.43
CA ASN A 24 -0.75 -10.33 3.28
C ASN A 24 -2.14 -10.70 2.73
N GLY A 25 -2.22 -11.27 1.53
CA GLY A 25 -3.49 -11.49 0.83
C GLY A 25 -4.18 -10.19 0.39
N TRP A 26 -3.45 -9.07 0.35
CA TRP A 26 -4.01 -7.77 -0.06
C TRP A 26 -4.13 -7.69 -1.57
N LYS A 27 -5.19 -7.03 -2.03
CA LYS A 27 -5.40 -6.78 -3.46
C LYS A 27 -4.72 -5.47 -3.85
N LEU A 28 -3.62 -5.59 -4.60
CA LEU A 28 -2.93 -4.44 -5.17
C LEU A 28 -3.79 -3.80 -6.28
N ILE A 29 -4.20 -2.55 -6.07
CA ILE A 29 -4.97 -1.76 -7.04
C ILE A 29 -4.02 -1.17 -8.08
N ARG A 30 -2.99 -0.45 -7.62
CA ARG A 30 -2.02 0.23 -8.48
C ARG A 30 -0.70 0.48 -7.75
N ILE A 31 0.33 0.81 -8.54
CA ILE A 31 1.63 1.25 -8.03
C ILE A 31 1.91 2.63 -8.63
N GLU A 32 2.17 3.60 -7.77
CA GLU A 32 2.53 4.97 -8.14
C GLU A 32 4.05 5.16 -7.97
N GLU A 33 4.72 5.83 -8.90
CA GLU A 33 6.14 6.18 -8.74
C GLU A 33 6.26 7.44 -7.89
N THR A 34 7.19 7.42 -6.94
CA THR A 34 7.48 8.56 -6.08
C THR A 34 8.75 9.27 -6.57
N LYS A 35 8.99 10.48 -6.06
CA LYS A 35 10.25 11.20 -6.28
C LYS A 35 11.33 10.83 -5.25
N ASP A 36 11.05 9.87 -4.37
CA ASP A 36 11.97 9.45 -3.32
C ASP A 36 13.07 8.54 -3.87
N LYS A 37 14.30 8.69 -3.37
CA LYS A 37 15.46 7.91 -3.84
C LYS A 37 15.50 6.49 -3.27
N ILE A 38 14.94 6.29 -2.08
CA ILE A 38 14.91 5.05 -1.31
C ILE A 38 13.59 4.33 -1.54
N LEU A 39 12.46 4.99 -1.27
CA LEU A 39 11.11 4.42 -1.41
C LEU A 39 10.47 4.88 -2.71
N LYS A 40 10.99 4.35 -3.81
CA LYS A 40 10.71 4.80 -5.18
C LYS A 40 9.26 4.61 -5.64
N VAL A 41 8.45 3.83 -4.93
CA VAL A 41 7.07 3.55 -5.31
C VAL A 41 6.14 3.53 -4.12
N ASP A 42 4.87 3.88 -4.36
CA ASP A 42 3.76 3.68 -3.44
C ASP A 42 2.86 2.56 -3.97
N CYS A 43 2.69 1.52 -3.16
CA CYS A 43 1.78 0.41 -3.38
C CYS A 43 0.41 0.78 -2.82
N ILE A 44 -0.60 0.83 -3.69
CA ILE A 44 -1.98 1.14 -3.30
C ILE A 44 -2.79 -0.16 -3.27
N PHE A 45 -3.27 -0.56 -2.10
CA PHE A 45 -4.07 -1.77 -1.89
C PHE A 45 -5.55 -1.43 -1.62
N GLU A 46 -6.44 -2.38 -1.92
CA GLU A 46 -7.87 -2.30 -1.57
C GLU A 46 -8.05 -2.64 -0.08
N GLY A 47 -8.67 -1.74 0.68
CA GLY A 47 -8.99 -1.95 2.10
C GLY A 47 -8.81 -0.70 2.96
N GLU A 48 -9.41 -0.73 4.15
CA GLU A 48 -9.25 0.31 5.18
C GLU A 48 -7.77 0.42 5.59
N GLN A 49 -7.28 1.65 5.78
CA GLN A 49 -6.01 1.82 6.50
C GLN A 49 -6.25 1.44 7.95
N THR A 50 -5.54 0.44 8.45
CA THR A 50 -5.54 0.12 9.88
C THR A 50 -5.08 1.35 10.65
N THR A 51 -6.02 2.07 11.25
CA THR A 51 -5.70 3.11 12.23
C THR A 51 -5.17 2.39 13.46
N PHE A 52 -3.94 2.69 13.85
CA PHE A 52 -3.44 2.28 15.16
C PHE A 52 -4.09 3.20 16.19
N THR A 53 -5.32 2.91 16.59
CA THR A 53 -5.83 3.44 17.85
C THR A 53 -5.14 2.67 18.97
N GLU A 54 -4.18 3.32 19.63
CA GLU A 54 -3.66 2.87 20.92
C GLU A 54 -4.81 2.86 21.92
N GLU A 55 -5.50 1.73 22.08
CA GLU A 55 -6.30 1.49 23.27
C GLU A 55 -5.40 0.96 24.38
N LYS A 56 -4.75 1.86 25.14
CA LYS A 56 -4.69 1.74 26.60
C LYS A 56 -4.24 3.02 27.33
#